data_AF-A0A928M119-F1
#
_entry.id   AF-A0A928M119-F1
#
_cell.length_a   1.000
_cell.length_b   1.000
_cell.length_c   1.000
_cell.angle_alpha   90.00
_cell.angle_beta   90.00
_cell.angle_gamma   90.00
#
_symmetry.space_group_name_H-M   'P 1'
#
loop_
_entity.id
_entity.type
_entity.pdbx_description
1 polymer ?
#
loop_
_entity_poly.entity_id
_entity_poly.type
_entity_poly.pdbx_seq_one_letter_code
_entity_poly.pdbx_strand_id
1 'polypeptide(L)'
;MDVIMVSFLAGLLVGALMGVAPLILGRFLGRKTLGILGLLCSAFGGALLGAVVAILVAVVFSIVILAARHDVSAGRLGGGNHTAQIMCMTGPLHGQVYTLTADGLLIGRDPTCSLRLPGDVSAVSRRHCHIRLQGGRAYLEDLQSTYGTYLSSGQRLVPNQPVELTNGSRFYLGSTQNQFQLTI
;
A
#
# COMPACT_ATOMS: atom_id res chain seq x y z
N MET A 1 18.01 11.28 -11.55
CA MET A 1 17.63 12.55 -12.19
C MET A 1 16.12 12.55 -12.26
N ASP A 2 15.48 13.40 -11.45
CA ASP A 2 14.05 13.35 -11.19
C ASP A 2 13.24 13.66 -12.45
N VAL A 3 12.19 12.86 -12.71
CA VAL A 3 11.27 13.02 -13.85
C VAL A 3 10.74 14.46 -13.93
N ILE A 4 10.53 15.10 -12.77
CA ILE A 4 10.11 16.49 -12.63
C ILE A 4 11.15 17.46 -13.22
N MET A 5 12.44 17.21 -12.98
CA MET A 5 13.53 18.04 -13.49
C MET A 5 13.64 17.94 -15.02
N VAL A 6 13.44 16.74 -15.58
CA VAL A 6 13.45 16.50 -17.03
C VAL A 6 12.29 17.22 -17.72
N SER A 7 11.08 17.16 -17.15
CA SER A 7 9.91 17.86 -17.69
C SER A 7 10.05 19.39 -17.63
N PHE A 8 10.63 19.91 -16.55
CA PHE A 8 10.87 21.35 -16.41
C PHE A 8 11.90 21.85 -17.45
N LEU A 9 12.98 21.10 -17.65
CA LEU A 9 14.03 21.44 -18.62
C LEU A 9 13.50 21.40 -20.07
N ALA A 10 12.66 20.41 -20.40
CA ALA A 10 12.04 20.28 -21.72
C ALA A 10 11.06 21.45 -22.01
N GLY A 11 10.26 21.85 -21.01
CA GLY A 11 9.34 22.99 -21.15
C GLY A 11 10.06 24.32 -21.40
N LEU A 12 11.19 24.53 -20.71
CA LEU A 12 12.04 25.72 -20.89
C LEU A 12 12.65 25.78 -22.30
N LEU A 13 13.09 24.63 -22.83
CA LEU A 13 13.65 24.50 -24.18
C LEU A 13 12.62 24.79 -25.29
N VAL A 14 11.41 24.25 -25.17
CA VAL A 14 10.34 24.47 -26.14
C VAL A 14 9.86 25.93 -26.13
N GLY A 15 9.72 26.53 -24.95
CA GLY A 15 9.37 27.95 -24.81
C GLY A 15 10.42 28.89 -25.42
N ALA A 16 11.71 28.56 -25.23
CA ALA A 16 12.81 29.32 -25.84
C ALA A 16 12.78 29.23 -27.38
N LEU A 17 12.57 28.04 -27.95
CA LEU A 17 12.53 27.84 -29.41
C LEU A 17 11.36 28.60 -30.08
N MET A 18 10.17 28.55 -29.47
CA MET A 18 9.00 29.27 -29.98
C MET A 18 9.16 30.80 -29.88
N GLY A 19 9.89 31.28 -28.87
CA GLY A 19 10.18 32.70 -28.69
C GLY A 19 11.22 33.29 -29.65
N VAL A 20 12.14 32.46 -30.16
CA VAL A 20 13.22 32.91 -31.04
C VAL A 20 12.72 33.20 -32.47
N ALA A 21 11.71 32.47 -32.96
CA ALA A 21 11.18 32.66 -34.32
C ALA A 21 10.58 34.06 -34.57
N PRO A 22 9.71 34.63 -33.71
CA PRO A 22 9.23 36.01 -33.85
C PRO A 22 10.34 37.07 -33.63
N LEU A 23 11.34 36.78 -32.79
CA LEU A 23 12.46 37.68 -32.50
C LEU A 23 13.36 37.89 -33.73
N ILE A 24 13.65 36.79 -34.45
CA ILE A 24 14.42 36.83 -35.70
C ILE A 24 13.61 37.52 -36.81
N LEU A 25 12.31 37.22 -36.90
CA LEU A 25 11.41 37.83 -37.90
C LEU A 25 11.23 39.34 -37.66
N GLY A 26 11.14 39.79 -36.40
CA GLY A 26 11.08 41.21 -36.03
C GLY A 26 12.36 41.99 -36.36
N ARG A 27 13.53 41.33 -36.34
CA ARG A 27 14.81 41.95 -36.71
C ARG A 27 14.95 42.14 -38.23
N PHE A 28 14.29 41.30 -39.03
CA PHE A 28 14.26 41.42 -40.49
C PHE A 28 13.28 42.48 -41.02
N LEU A 29 12.23 42.82 -40.28
CA LEU A 29 11.17 43.75 -40.73
C LEU A 29 11.37 45.22 -40.30
N GLY A 30 12.49 45.58 -39.67
CA GLY A 30 12.88 46.97 -39.38
C GLY A 30 12.00 47.72 -38.37
N ARG A 31 11.05 47.05 -37.70
CA ARG A 31 10.09 47.65 -36.74
C ARG A 31 10.43 47.28 -35.30
N LYS A 32 11.07 48.21 -34.57
CA LYS A 32 11.56 48.02 -33.19
C LYS A 32 10.47 47.64 -32.16
N THR A 33 9.21 48.02 -32.40
CA THR A 33 8.06 47.74 -31.53
C THR A 33 7.60 46.27 -31.54
N LEU A 34 7.84 45.53 -32.63
CA LEU A 34 7.42 44.13 -32.76
C LEU A 34 8.34 43.15 -32.01
N GLY A 35 9.62 43.50 -31.82
CA GLY A 35 10.57 42.67 -31.06
C GLY A 35 10.25 42.60 -29.56
N ILE A 36 9.77 43.69 -28.97
CA ILE A 36 9.38 43.76 -27.55
C ILE A 36 8.12 42.92 -27.29
N LEU A 37 7.16 42.94 -28.22
CA LEU A 37 5.95 42.12 -28.14
C LEU A 37 6.25 40.62 -28.28
N GLY A 38 7.23 40.25 -29.12
CA GLY A 38 7.72 38.87 -29.23
C GLY A 38 8.42 38.37 -27.96
N LEU A 39 9.17 39.24 -27.27
CA LEU A 39 9.81 38.95 -25.99
C LEU A 39 8.79 38.75 -24.84
N LEU A 40 7.70 39.53 -24.85
CA LEU A 40 6.59 39.37 -23.89
C LEU A 40 5.78 38.09 -24.16
N CYS A 41 5.55 37.77 -25.43
CA CYS A 41 4.82 36.56 -25.82
C CYS A 41 5.60 35.27 -25.50
N SER A 42 6.93 35.29 -25.57
CA SER A 42 7.76 34.12 -25.21
C SER A 42 7.82 33.89 -23.69
N ALA A 43 7.86 34.97 -22.90
CA ALA A 43 7.84 34.89 -21.44
C ALA A 43 6.50 34.38 -20.89
N PHE A 44 5.38 34.80 -21.48
CA PHE A 44 4.04 34.38 -21.02
C PHE A 44 3.54 33.09 -21.68
N GLY A 45 3.83 32.84 -22.95
CA GLY A 45 3.30 31.69 -23.70
C GLY A 45 3.79 30.33 -23.19
N GLY A 46 5.07 30.23 -22.81
CA GLY A 46 5.64 28.98 -22.30
C GLY A 46 5.27 28.68 -20.84
N ALA A 47 5.24 29.71 -20.00
CA ALA A 47 4.97 29.56 -18.57
C ALA A 47 3.49 29.26 -18.29
N LEU A 48 2.56 29.93 -18.98
CA LEU A 48 1.12 29.69 -18.78
C LEU A 48 0.71 28.32 -19.30
N LEU A 49 1.18 27.93 -20.49
CA LEU A 49 0.85 26.64 -21.08
C LEU A 49 1.49 25.48 -20.28
N GLY A 50 2.74 25.66 -19.83
CA GLY A 50 3.41 24.69 -18.96
C GLY A 50 2.73 24.52 -17.61
N ALA A 51 2.27 25.60 -16.98
CA ALA A 51 1.53 25.55 -15.73
C ALA A 51 0.17 24.85 -15.89
N VAL A 52 -0.58 25.14 -16.96
CA VAL A 52 -1.87 24.49 -17.23
C VAL A 52 -1.70 22.99 -17.48
N VAL A 53 -0.71 22.59 -18.29
CA VAL A 53 -0.43 21.18 -18.54
C VAL A 53 0.04 20.48 -17.25
N ALA A 54 0.88 21.11 -16.44
CA ALA A 54 1.33 20.55 -15.16
C ALA A 54 0.17 20.36 -14.17
N ILE A 55 -0.75 21.32 -14.08
CA ILE A 55 -1.95 21.22 -13.23
C ILE A 55 -2.84 20.07 -13.71
N LEU A 56 -3.09 19.96 -15.03
CA LEU A 56 -3.89 18.87 -15.58
C LEU A 56 -3.28 17.49 -15.31
N VAL A 57 -1.97 17.34 -15.52
CA VAL A 57 -1.25 16.09 -15.22
C VAL A 57 -1.32 15.77 -13.72
N ALA A 58 -1.11 16.76 -12.84
CA ALA A 58 -1.20 16.58 -11.40
C ALA A 58 -2.61 16.18 -10.95
N VAL A 59 -3.66 16.77 -11.54
CA VAL A 59 -5.06 16.41 -11.27
C VAL A 59 -5.35 14.99 -11.74
N VAL A 60 -4.96 14.62 -12.97
CA VAL A 60 -5.13 13.25 -13.48
C VAL A 60 -4.40 12.25 -12.58
N PHE A 61 -3.16 12.53 -12.21
CA PHE A 61 -2.37 11.65 -11.35
C PHE A 61 -2.97 11.55 -9.94
N SER A 62 -3.49 12.66 -9.40
CA SER A 62 -4.21 12.68 -8.12
C SER A 62 -5.49 11.85 -8.18
N ILE A 63 -6.27 11.98 -9.27
CA ILE A 63 -7.47 11.17 -9.52
C ILE A 63 -7.11 9.68 -9.63
N VAL A 64 -6.02 9.34 -10.33
CA VAL A 64 -5.55 7.95 -10.46
C VAL A 64 -5.08 7.40 -9.10
N ILE A 65 -4.35 8.17 -8.30
CA ILE A 65 -3.92 7.77 -6.96
C ILE A 65 -5.13 7.61 -6.02
N LEU A 66 -6.09 8.53 -6.07
CA LEU A 66 -7.33 8.47 -5.27
C LEU A 66 -8.22 7.30 -5.71
N ALA A 67 -8.34 7.04 -7.02
CA ALA A 67 -9.06 5.91 -7.57
C ALA A 67 -8.37 4.57 -7.21
N ALA A 68 -7.04 4.50 -7.26
CA ALA A 68 -6.28 3.33 -6.82
C ALA A 68 -6.43 3.05 -5.32
N ARG A 69 -6.55 4.09 -4.48
CA ARG A 69 -6.94 3.94 -3.06
C ARG A 69 -8.38 3.44 -2.91
N HIS A 70 -9.25 3.80 -3.85
CA HIS A 70 -10.61 3.28 -3.91
C HIS A 70 -10.64 1.82 -4.40
N ASP A 71 -9.75 1.39 -5.30
CA ASP A 71 -9.66 -0.01 -5.77
C ASP A 71 -9.15 -0.95 -4.67
N VAL A 72 -8.19 -0.51 -3.84
CA VAL A 72 -7.83 -1.23 -2.60
C VAL A 72 -9.03 -1.34 -1.65
N SER A 73 -9.98 -0.40 -1.74
CA SER A 73 -11.23 -0.41 -0.98
C SER A 73 -12.38 -1.15 -1.71
N ALA A 74 -12.26 -1.43 -3.01
CA ALA A 74 -13.31 -1.97 -3.88
C ALA A 74 -13.07 -3.43 -4.31
N GLY A 75 -11.96 -4.05 -3.89
CA GLY A 75 -11.87 -5.52 -3.75
C GLY A 75 -12.90 -6.12 -2.76
N ARG A 76 -13.79 -5.30 -2.19
CA ARG A 76 -14.87 -5.64 -1.25
C ARG A 76 -16.18 -6.07 -1.95
N LEU A 77 -16.13 -6.74 -3.09
CA LEU A 77 -17.33 -7.31 -3.71
C LEU A 77 -17.14 -8.79 -3.98
N GLY A 78 -17.19 -9.58 -2.90
CA GLY A 78 -17.11 -11.02 -2.94
C GLY A 78 -17.61 -11.67 -1.65
N GLY A 79 -18.91 -11.52 -1.34
CA GLY A 79 -19.67 -12.46 -0.49
C GLY A 79 -19.63 -12.23 1.03
N GLY A 80 -20.74 -11.72 1.58
CA GLY A 80 -21.07 -11.78 3.01
C GLY A 80 -20.31 -10.78 3.89
N ASN A 81 -21.04 -9.96 4.64
CA ASN A 81 -20.52 -8.90 5.49
C ASN A 81 -19.94 -9.45 6.81
N HIS A 82 -18.94 -10.32 6.69
CA HIS A 82 -18.26 -10.96 7.82
C HIS A 82 -16.75 -10.71 7.67
N THR A 83 -16.29 -9.58 8.19
CA THR A 83 -14.85 -9.31 8.26
C THR A 83 -14.26 -10.30 9.26
N ALA A 84 -13.61 -11.36 8.76
CA ALA A 84 -12.88 -12.28 9.61
C ALA A 84 -11.81 -11.50 10.40
N GLN A 85 -11.78 -11.72 11.71
CA GLN A 85 -10.95 -11.01 12.67
C GLN A 85 -10.30 -12.03 13.61
N ILE A 86 -9.08 -11.70 14.04
CA ILE A 86 -8.34 -12.44 15.06
C ILE A 86 -8.26 -11.56 16.29
N MET A 87 -8.90 -12.01 17.37
CA MET A 87 -8.83 -11.37 18.68
C MET A 87 -7.76 -12.04 19.54
N CYS A 88 -6.88 -11.23 20.13
CA CYS A 88 -5.88 -11.68 21.09
C CYS A 88 -6.54 -11.87 22.46
N MET A 89 -6.69 -13.12 22.91
CA MET A 89 -7.38 -13.48 24.15
C MET A 89 -6.47 -13.37 25.37
N THR A 90 -5.17 -13.59 25.21
CA THR A 90 -4.19 -13.52 26.29
C THR A 90 -2.85 -13.00 25.78
N GLY A 91 -1.93 -12.73 26.71
CA GLY A 91 -0.56 -12.35 26.40
C GLY A 91 -0.39 -10.85 26.20
N PRO A 92 0.74 -10.41 25.62
CA PRO A 92 1.11 -8.99 25.58
C PRO A 92 0.19 -8.14 24.69
N LEU A 93 -0.54 -8.77 23.78
CA LEU A 93 -1.47 -8.10 22.86
C LEU A 93 -2.93 -8.30 23.27
N HIS A 94 -3.20 -8.76 24.49
CA HIS A 94 -4.56 -9.06 24.96
C HIS A 94 -5.52 -7.89 24.70
N GLY A 95 -6.69 -8.21 24.14
CA GLY A 95 -7.74 -7.26 23.77
C GLY A 95 -7.57 -6.61 22.40
N GLN A 96 -6.42 -6.78 21.74
CA GLN A 96 -6.22 -6.28 20.38
C GLN A 96 -6.93 -7.19 19.36
N VAL A 97 -7.36 -6.57 18.26
CA VAL A 97 -8.08 -7.24 17.18
C VAL A 97 -7.40 -6.93 15.85
N TYR A 98 -7.14 -7.96 15.06
CA TYR A 98 -6.51 -7.87 13.76
C TYR A 98 -7.48 -8.34 12.68
N THR A 99 -7.61 -7.58 11.59
CA THR A 99 -8.46 -7.99 10.46
C THR A 99 -7.69 -8.99 9.59
N LEU A 100 -8.37 -10.07 9.21
CA LEU A 100 -7.83 -11.08 8.31
C LEU A 100 -8.03 -10.60 6.87
N THR A 101 -6.94 -10.24 6.20
CA THR A 101 -6.94 -9.74 4.81
C THR A 101 -6.81 -10.89 3.80
N ALA A 102 -6.95 -10.58 2.51
CA ALA A 102 -6.77 -11.55 1.43
C ALA A 102 -5.35 -12.17 1.40
N ASP A 103 -4.33 -11.41 1.81
CA ASP A 103 -2.93 -11.87 1.89
C ASP A 103 -2.69 -12.82 3.08
N GLY A 104 -3.67 -12.92 3.98
CA GLY A 104 -3.55 -13.66 5.23
C GLY A 104 -2.92 -12.85 6.35
N LEU A 105 -2.76 -13.49 7.51
CA LEU A 105 -2.21 -12.90 8.72
C LEU A 105 -1.04 -13.73 9.22
N LEU A 106 0.17 -13.21 9.03
CA LEU A 106 1.39 -13.82 9.53
C LEU A 106 1.59 -13.43 10.99
N ILE A 107 1.70 -14.44 11.86
CA ILE A 107 1.85 -14.26 13.30
C ILE A 107 3.24 -14.72 13.73
N GLY A 108 3.95 -13.88 14.48
CA GLY A 108 5.27 -14.20 15.00
C GLY A 108 5.95 -13.00 15.65
N ARG A 109 7.23 -13.13 15.96
CA ARG A 109 8.05 -12.04 16.56
C ARG A 109 8.78 -11.17 15.55
N ASP A 110 8.87 -11.64 14.31
CA ASP A 110 9.61 -10.94 13.26
C ASP A 110 8.92 -9.62 12.88
N PRO A 111 9.67 -8.53 12.60
CA PRO A 111 9.10 -7.26 12.12
C PRO A 111 8.26 -7.37 10.85
N THR A 112 8.49 -8.41 10.04
CA THR A 112 7.71 -8.68 8.81
C THR A 112 6.33 -9.30 9.07
N CYS A 113 6.01 -9.70 10.31
CA CYS A 113 4.72 -10.30 10.66
C CYS A 113 3.63 -9.23 10.79
N SER A 114 2.47 -9.48 10.17
CA SER A 114 1.28 -8.63 10.28
C SER A 114 0.78 -8.53 11.72
N LEU A 115 0.82 -9.64 12.47
CA LEU A 115 0.60 -9.67 13.92
C LEU A 115 1.94 -9.99 14.60
N ARG A 116 2.57 -8.93 15.10
CA ARG A 116 3.89 -9.01 15.71
C ARG A 116 3.80 -9.09 17.23
N LEU A 117 4.23 -10.21 17.80
CA LEU A 117 4.43 -10.34 19.24
C LEU A 117 5.77 -9.70 19.66
N PRO A 118 5.84 -9.15 20.89
CA PRO A 118 7.10 -8.67 21.47
C PRO A 118 8.23 -9.70 21.44
N GLY A 119 9.46 -9.20 21.30
CA GLY A 119 10.65 -10.03 21.06
C GLY A 119 11.03 -10.97 22.22
N ASP A 120 10.63 -10.61 23.43
CA ASP A 120 10.85 -11.30 24.71
C ASP A 120 9.95 -12.53 24.91
N VAL A 121 8.91 -12.72 24.07
CA VAL A 121 8.05 -13.91 24.10
C VAL A 121 8.75 -15.10 23.44
N SER A 122 9.68 -15.73 24.16
CA SER A 122 10.52 -16.83 23.66
C SER A 122 9.73 -18.04 23.13
N ALA A 123 8.51 -18.27 23.63
CA ALA A 123 7.62 -19.35 23.21
C ALA A 123 7.10 -19.20 21.76
N VAL A 124 7.23 -18.01 21.17
CA VAL A 124 6.75 -17.70 19.82
C VAL A 124 7.94 -17.63 18.87
N SER A 125 7.78 -18.09 17.64
CA SER A 125 8.86 -18.10 16.65
C SER A 125 8.85 -16.79 15.86
N ARG A 126 9.94 -16.48 15.16
CA ARG A 126 10.02 -15.28 14.30
C ARG A 126 8.86 -15.24 13.30
N ARG A 127 8.67 -16.33 12.56
CA ARG A 127 7.47 -16.63 11.77
C ARG A 127 6.89 -17.90 12.37
N HIS A 128 5.77 -17.83 13.08
CA HIS A 128 5.28 -18.95 13.90
C HIS A 128 4.13 -19.66 13.22
N CYS A 129 3.10 -18.94 12.84
CA CYS A 129 1.97 -19.49 12.09
C CYS A 129 1.43 -18.46 11.10
N HIS A 130 0.66 -18.95 10.13
CA HIS A 130 0.02 -18.14 9.12
C HIS A 130 -1.46 -18.52 9.03
N ILE A 131 -2.32 -17.50 8.95
CA ILE A 131 -3.76 -17.71 8.74
C ILE A 131 -4.11 -17.21 7.34
N ARG A 132 -4.68 -18.07 6.51
CA ARG A 132 -5.08 -17.75 5.13
C ARG A 132 -6.58 -17.84 4.97
N LEU A 133 -7.15 -16.93 4.19
CA LEU A 133 -8.53 -17.02 3.70
C LEU A 133 -8.54 -17.69 2.33
N GLN A 134 -9.24 -18.81 2.20
CA GLN A 134 -9.42 -19.51 0.93
C GLN A 134 -10.88 -19.94 0.80
N GLY A 135 -11.56 -19.50 -0.27
CA GLY A 135 -12.96 -19.84 -0.52
C GLY A 135 -13.91 -19.45 0.61
N GLY A 136 -13.65 -18.34 1.30
CA GLY A 136 -14.45 -17.87 2.44
C GLY A 136 -14.21 -18.61 3.76
N ARG A 137 -13.24 -19.54 3.80
CA ARG A 137 -12.84 -20.29 5.00
C ARG A 137 -11.47 -19.84 5.46
N ALA A 138 -11.27 -19.84 6.78
CA ALA A 138 -9.98 -19.54 7.38
C ALA A 138 -9.19 -20.83 7.64
N TYR A 139 -7.91 -20.82 7.29
CA TYR A 139 -7.01 -21.95 7.51
C TYR A 139 -5.79 -21.49 8.29
N LEU A 140 -5.49 -22.18 9.40
CA LEU A 140 -4.31 -21.97 10.24
C LEU A 140 -3.24 -22.98 9.89
N GLU A 141 -2.02 -22.50 9.68
CA GLU A 141 -0.86 -23.32 9.36
C GLU A 141 0.31 -22.97 10.28
N ASP A 142 0.91 -23.98 10.91
CA ASP A 142 2.14 -23.81 11.68
C ASP A 142 3.35 -23.79 10.75
N LEU A 143 4.18 -22.74 10.84
CA LEU A 143 5.35 -22.54 9.98
C LEU A 143 6.62 -23.16 10.59
N GLN A 144 6.53 -24.42 11.04
CA GLN A 144 7.60 -25.13 11.73
C GLN A 144 8.08 -24.40 12.98
N SER A 145 7.13 -24.00 13.82
CA SER A 145 7.45 -23.27 15.04
C SER A 145 8.16 -24.16 16.07
N THR A 146 9.00 -23.55 16.89
CA THR A 146 9.84 -24.26 17.88
C THR A 146 8.99 -24.95 18.95
N TYR A 147 7.99 -24.25 19.47
CA TYR A 147 7.13 -24.75 20.55
C TYR A 147 5.79 -25.33 20.06
N GLY A 148 5.47 -25.14 18.78
CA GLY A 148 4.23 -25.60 18.15
C GLY A 148 3.06 -24.63 18.29
N THR A 149 2.14 -24.74 17.33
CA THR A 149 0.80 -24.17 17.37
C THR A 149 -0.20 -25.24 17.82
N TYR A 150 -1.17 -24.87 18.66
CA TYR A 150 -2.15 -25.78 19.22
C TYR A 150 -3.56 -25.23 19.10
N LEU A 151 -4.54 -26.10 18.89
CA LEU A 151 -5.95 -25.78 19.07
C LEU A 151 -6.30 -25.77 20.55
N SER A 152 -7.38 -25.07 20.92
CA SER A 152 -7.89 -25.05 22.30
C SER A 152 -8.23 -26.42 22.88
N SER A 153 -8.45 -27.44 22.03
CA SER A 153 -8.59 -28.85 22.45
C SER A 153 -7.30 -29.48 23.00
N GLY A 154 -6.16 -28.80 22.87
CA GLY A 154 -4.83 -29.34 23.18
C GLY A 154 -4.17 -30.07 21.99
N GLN A 155 -4.86 -30.19 20.86
CA GLN A 155 -4.29 -30.80 19.65
C GLN A 155 -3.19 -29.89 19.08
N ARG A 156 -1.98 -30.42 18.97
CA ARG A 156 -0.88 -29.76 18.25
C ARG A 156 -1.09 -29.89 16.74
N LEU A 157 -0.88 -28.80 16.01
CA LEU A 157 -0.91 -28.81 14.56
C LEU A 157 0.33 -29.51 14.01
N VAL A 158 0.16 -30.23 12.90
CA VAL A 158 1.30 -30.74 12.12
C VAL A 158 1.90 -29.56 11.35
N PRO A 159 3.23 -29.34 11.42
CA PRO A 159 3.87 -28.25 10.68
C PRO A 159 3.61 -28.31 9.18
N ASN A 160 3.40 -27.14 8.56
CA ASN A 160 3.08 -26.95 7.14
C ASN A 160 1.82 -27.67 6.65
N GLN A 161 0.93 -28.05 7.57
CA GLN A 161 -0.38 -28.62 7.23
C GLN A 161 -1.49 -27.65 7.66
N PRO A 162 -2.22 -27.05 6.70
CA PRO A 162 -3.32 -26.15 7.02
C PRO A 162 -4.48 -26.89 7.70
N VAL A 163 -5.00 -26.30 8.78
CA VAL A 163 -6.19 -26.77 9.52
C VAL A 163 -7.27 -25.70 9.44
N GLU A 164 -8.48 -26.08 9.08
CA GLU A 164 -9.62 -25.16 8.98
C GLU A 164 -10.00 -24.63 10.38
N LEU A 165 -10.17 -23.32 10.49
CA LEU A 165 -10.71 -22.64 11.66
C LEU A 165 -12.15 -22.19 11.37
N THR A 166 -13.04 -22.50 12.29
CA THR A 166 -14.44 -22.05 12.26
C THR A 166 -14.64 -20.80 13.12
N ASN A 167 -15.78 -20.12 12.98
CA ASN A 167 -16.11 -18.98 13.82
C ASN A 167 -16.08 -19.38 15.31
N GLY A 168 -15.43 -18.57 16.15
CA GLY A 168 -15.22 -18.84 17.57
C GLY A 168 -14.08 -19.80 17.88
N SER A 169 -13.41 -20.40 16.89
CA SER A 169 -12.28 -21.29 17.12
C SER A 169 -11.13 -20.55 17.81
N ARG A 170 -10.56 -21.21 18.83
CA ARG A 170 -9.41 -20.70 19.59
C ARG A 170 -8.19 -21.57 19.36
N PHE A 171 -7.04 -20.92 19.27
CA PHE A 171 -5.72 -21.55 19.14
C PHE A 171 -4.69 -20.78 19.98
N TYR A 172 -3.58 -21.41 20.31
CA TYR A 172 -2.50 -20.78 21.08
C TYR A 172 -1.12 -21.18 20.56
N LEU A 173 -0.13 -20.31 20.80
CA LEU A 173 1.22 -20.42 20.27
C LEU A 173 2.23 -20.73 21.38
N GLY A 174 2.75 -21.96 21.39
CA GLY A 174 3.68 -22.49 22.38
C GLY A 174 3.15 -22.64 23.82
N SER A 175 2.36 -21.67 24.29
CA SER A 175 1.77 -21.60 25.62
C SER A 175 0.37 -20.99 25.53
N THR A 176 -0.52 -21.39 26.45
CA THR A 176 -1.87 -20.82 26.60
C THR A 176 -1.84 -19.35 26.99
N GLN A 177 -0.69 -18.80 27.37
CA GLN A 177 -0.49 -17.37 27.56
C GLN A 177 -0.51 -16.58 26.24
N ASN A 178 -0.39 -17.22 25.07
CA ASN A 178 -0.49 -16.58 23.75
C ASN A 178 -1.67 -17.17 22.97
N GLN A 179 -2.89 -16.92 23.44
CA GLN A 179 -4.12 -17.43 22.86
C GLN A 179 -4.83 -16.40 21.97
N PHE A 180 -5.44 -16.90 20.90
CA PHE A 180 -6.14 -16.13 19.89
C PHE A 180 -7.50 -16.77 19.57
N GLN A 181 -8.46 -15.97 19.14
CA GLN A 181 -9.79 -16.43 18.70
C GLN A 181 -10.12 -15.86 17.32
N LEU A 182 -10.66 -16.70 16.44
CA LEU A 182 -11.23 -16.29 15.16
C LEU A 182 -12.68 -15.84 15.35
N THR A 183 -13.02 -14.69 14.78
CA THR A 183 -14.38 -14.14 14.72
C THR A 183 -14.69 -13.81 13.26
N ILE A 184 -15.70 -14.45 12.67
CA ILE A 184 -16.18 -14.20 11.30
C ILE A 184 -17.57 -13.59 11.39
#